data_AF-A0A3S5HLN7-F1
#
_entry.id   AF-A0A3S5HLN7-F1
#
_cell.length_a   1.000
_cell.length_b   1.000
_cell.length_c   1.000
_cell.angle_alpha   90.00
_cell.angle_beta   90.00
_cell.angle_gamma   90.00
#
_symmetry.space_group_name_H-M   'P 1'
#
loop_
_entity.id
_entity.type
_entity.pdbx_description
1 polymer ?
#
loop_
_entity_poly.entity_id
_entity_poly.type
_entity_poly.pdbx_seq_one_letter_code
_entity_poly.pdbx_strand_id
1 'polypeptide(L)'
;MMLITNITSLMIMLSIVLIILNWIMKKNKNMMNKFNIFECGFQPFNSPRITFSLPYFMITLIFLIFDIEISLIFPFIISNNKIELIYLNPLMLIFIICLIKGLYIEWMNNALEWINL
;
A
#
# COMPACT_ATOMS: atom_id res chain seq x y z
N MET A 1 4.88 5.55 26.32
CA MET A 1 5.55 4.34 25.80
C MET A 1 4.90 3.07 26.31
N MET A 2 4.88 2.82 27.63
CA MET A 2 4.32 1.58 28.23
C MET A 2 2.82 1.37 27.96
N LEU A 3 2.05 2.45 27.88
CA LEU A 3 0.61 2.39 27.59
C LEU A 3 0.34 1.98 26.12
N ILE A 4 1.18 2.44 25.19
CA ILE A 4 1.09 2.08 23.77
C ILE A 4 1.44 0.60 23.59
N THR A 5 2.52 0.12 24.22
CA THR A 5 2.91 -1.30 24.14
C THR A 5 1.85 -2.22 24.75
N ASN A 6 1.17 -1.80 25.81
CA ASN A 6 0.10 -2.58 26.42
C ASN A 6 -1.12 -2.67 25.49
N ILE A 7 -1.52 -1.57 24.86
CA ILE A 7 -2.64 -1.57 23.90
C ILE A 7 -2.31 -2.44 22.69
N THR A 8 -1.11 -2.34 22.10
CA THR A 8 -0.76 -3.17 20.94
C THR A 8 -0.71 -4.66 21.29
N SER A 9 -0.18 -5.02 22.47
CA SER A 9 -0.18 -6.40 22.94
C SER A 9 -1.59 -6.98 23.12
N LEU A 10 -2.54 -6.17 23.62
CA LEU A 10 -3.92 -6.58 23.81
C LEU A 10 -4.60 -6.88 22.46
N MET A 11 -4.39 -6.03 21.45
CA MET A 11 -4.97 -6.20 20.12
C MET A 11 -4.48 -7.49 19.43
N ILE A 12 -3.19 -7.78 19.56
CA ILE A 12 -2.59 -9.01 19.04
C ILE A 12 -3.14 -10.24 19.77
N MET A 13 -3.26 -10.18 21.10
CA MET A 13 -3.84 -11.27 21.87
C MET A 13 -5.30 -11.55 21.48
N LEU A 14 -6.08 -10.49 21.30
CA LEU A 14 -7.49 -10.61 20.94
C LEU A 14 -7.67 -11.23 19.55
N SER A 15 -6.84 -10.87 18.57
CA SER A 15 -6.90 -11.48 17.23
C SER A 15 -6.56 -12.97 17.26
N ILE A 16 -5.54 -13.36 18.03
CA ILE A 16 -5.16 -14.77 18.22
C ILE A 16 -6.28 -15.56 18.88
N VAL A 17 -6.88 -15.02 19.95
CA VAL A 17 -8.00 -15.68 20.67
C VAL A 17 -9.18 -15.91 19.73
N LEU A 18 -9.53 -14.93 18.89
CA LEU A 18 -10.62 -15.07 17.91
C LEU A 18 -10.32 -16.14 16.85
N ILE A 19 -9.09 -16.24 16.37
CA ILE A 19 -8.68 -17.29 15.42
C ILE A 19 -8.80 -18.67 16.07
N ILE A 20 -8.34 -18.82 17.31
CA ILE A 20 -8.41 -20.09 18.07
C ILE A 20 -9.87 -20.48 18.32
N LEU A 21 -10.71 -19.54 18.76
CA LEU A 21 -12.14 -19.78 18.96
C LEU A 21 -12.82 -20.23 17.66
N ASN A 22 -12.52 -19.59 16.54
CA ASN A 22 -13.06 -20.00 15.24
C ASN A 22 -12.61 -21.43 14.88
N TRP A 23 -11.34 -21.77 15.10
CA TRP A 23 -10.85 -23.12 14.85
C TRP A 23 -11.52 -24.18 15.73
N ILE A 24 -11.78 -23.88 17.00
CA ILE A 24 -12.45 -24.80 17.94
C ILE A 24 -13.93 -24.96 17.57
N MET A 25 -14.62 -23.88 17.23
CA MET A 25 -16.07 -23.91 16.94
C MET A 25 -16.40 -24.42 15.52
N LYS A 26 -15.43 -24.41 14.60
CA LYS A 26 -15.66 -24.81 13.21
C LYS A 26 -15.94 -26.31 13.09
N LYS A 27 -17.14 -26.65 12.62
CA LYS A 27 -17.50 -28.02 12.23
C LYS A 27 -16.82 -28.39 10.91
N ASN A 28 -15.70 -29.11 10.98
CA ASN A 28 -14.97 -29.56 9.79
C ASN A 28 -15.69 -30.71 9.09
N LYS A 29 -16.51 -30.39 8.07
CA LYS A 29 -16.99 -31.37 7.10
C LYS A 29 -16.04 -31.37 5.89
N ASN A 30 -15.06 -32.25 5.93
CA ASN A 30 -14.07 -32.45 4.86
C ASN A 30 -14.78 -33.00 3.63
N MET A 31 -15.02 -32.15 2.64
CA MET A 31 -15.46 -32.56 1.31
C MET A 31 -14.34 -32.18 0.35
N MET A 32 -13.88 -33.14 -0.46
CA MET A 32 -12.77 -32.94 -1.40
C MET A 32 -13.00 -31.72 -2.31
N ASN A 33 -14.24 -31.51 -2.75
CA ASN A 33 -14.61 -30.40 -3.64
C ASN A 33 -14.54 -29.00 -2.98
N LYS A 34 -14.50 -28.90 -1.64
CA LYS A 34 -14.35 -27.60 -0.94
C LYS A 34 -12.92 -27.07 -0.99
N PHE A 35 -11.94 -27.91 -1.30
CA PHE A 35 -10.54 -27.51 -1.42
C PHE A 35 -10.16 -27.09 -2.84
N ASN A 36 -11.07 -27.23 -3.81
CA ASN A 36 -10.85 -26.82 -5.19
C ASN A 36 -11.14 -25.33 -5.39
N ILE A 37 -10.53 -24.76 -6.43
CA ILE A 37 -10.74 -23.37 -6.86
C ILE A 37 -12.21 -23.20 -7.27
N PHE A 38 -12.82 -22.08 -6.87
CA PHE A 38 -14.20 -21.76 -7.23
C PHE A 38 -14.25 -21.16 -8.64
N GLU A 39 -14.83 -21.88 -9.60
CA GLU A 39 -15.14 -21.38 -10.96
C GLU A 39 -16.62 -21.60 -11.31
N CYS A 40 -17.54 -21.02 -10.53
CA CYS A 40 -18.98 -21.05 -10.80
C CYS A 40 -19.56 -22.47 -11.04
N GLY A 41 -18.97 -23.51 -10.44
CA GLY A 41 -19.38 -24.91 -10.59
C GLY A 41 -18.67 -25.70 -11.69
N PHE A 42 -17.77 -25.06 -12.45
CA PHE A 42 -16.96 -25.69 -13.49
C PHE A 42 -15.56 -26.08 -12.97
N GLN A 43 -14.90 -26.97 -13.70
CA GLN A 43 -13.49 -27.27 -13.48
C GLN A 43 -12.64 -26.14 -14.06
N PRO A 44 -11.52 -25.78 -13.40
CA PRO A 44 -10.67 -24.71 -13.88
C PRO A 44 -10.14 -24.97 -15.28
N PHE A 45 -10.47 -24.08 -16.21
CA PHE A 45 -10.05 -24.20 -17.61
C PHE A 45 -8.56 -23.89 -17.79
N ASN A 46 -8.04 -22.92 -17.03
CA ASN A 46 -6.64 -22.47 -17.09
C ASN A 46 -6.08 -22.25 -15.68
N SER A 47 -4.76 -22.12 -15.58
CA SER A 47 -4.13 -21.72 -14.32
C SER A 47 -4.61 -20.34 -13.87
N PRO A 48 -4.87 -20.10 -12.58
CA PRO A 48 -5.28 -18.78 -12.06
C PRO A 48 -4.17 -17.72 -12.15
N ARG A 49 -2.96 -18.11 -12.56
CA ARG A 49 -1.84 -17.18 -12.74
C ARG A 49 -1.95 -16.54 -14.11
N ILE A 50 -2.14 -15.23 -14.12
CA ILE A 50 -2.20 -14.41 -15.32
C ILE A 50 -0.89 -13.65 -15.44
N THR A 51 -0.44 -13.42 -16.67
CA THR A 51 0.70 -12.54 -16.94
C THR A 51 0.41 -11.13 -16.45
N PHE A 52 1.38 -10.55 -15.75
CA PHE A 52 1.25 -9.24 -15.13
C PHE A 52 1.10 -8.12 -16.17
N SER A 53 0.19 -7.17 -15.93
CA SER A 53 -0.02 -6.01 -16.81
C SER A 53 0.97 -4.89 -16.50
N LEU A 54 1.75 -4.45 -17.50
CA LEU A 54 2.73 -3.35 -17.35
C LEU A 54 2.20 -2.07 -16.68
N PRO A 55 0.95 -1.60 -16.93
CA PRO A 55 0.43 -0.40 -16.27
C PRO A 55 0.38 -0.52 -14.74
N TYR A 56 0.06 -1.70 -14.21
CA TYR A 56 0.04 -1.89 -12.76
C TYR A 56 1.44 -1.76 -12.15
N PHE A 57 2.48 -2.19 -12.88
CA PHE A 57 3.87 -2.01 -12.45
C PHE A 57 4.28 -0.54 -12.44
N MET A 58 3.92 0.21 -13.48
CA MET A 58 4.25 1.64 -13.55
C MET A 58 3.64 2.42 -12.39
N ILE A 59 2.36 2.16 -12.07
CA ILE A 59 1.70 2.79 -10.90
C ILE A 59 2.42 2.44 -9.60
N THR A 60 2.85 1.18 -9.41
CA THR A 60 3.57 0.78 -8.18
C THR A 60 4.94 1.44 -8.05
N LEU A 61 5.66 1.62 -9.16
CA LEU A 61 6.95 2.33 -9.16
C LEU A 61 6.78 3.81 -8.83
N ILE A 62 5.80 4.46 -9.47
CA ILE A 62 5.45 5.85 -9.22
C ILE A 62 5.08 6.06 -7.75
N PHE A 63 4.25 5.17 -7.19
CA PHE A 63 3.90 5.20 -5.77
C PHE A 63 5.13 5.10 -4.84
N LEU A 64 6.07 4.21 -5.16
CA LEU A 64 7.29 4.04 -4.36
C LEU A 64 8.16 5.30 -4.37
N ILE A 65 8.28 5.97 -5.52
CA ILE A 65 9.02 7.22 -5.65
C ILE A 65 8.32 8.32 -4.83
N PHE A 66 7.00 8.47 -4.94
CA PHE A 66 6.24 9.45 -4.15
C PHE A 66 6.36 9.22 -2.64
N ASP A 67 6.41 7.98 -2.17
CA ASP A 67 6.58 7.68 -0.74
C ASP A 67 7.94 8.17 -0.22
N ILE A 68 9.01 7.97 -1.00
CA ILE A 68 10.35 8.51 -0.70
C ILE A 68 10.33 10.04 -0.69
N GLU A 69 9.66 10.67 -1.65
CA GLU A 69 9.57 12.14 -1.72
C GLU A 69 8.84 12.73 -0.51
N ILE A 70 7.73 12.12 -0.08
CA ILE A 70 7.00 12.55 1.13
C ILE A 70 7.88 12.38 2.37
N SER A 71 8.66 11.29 2.45
CA SER A 71 9.61 11.08 3.55
C SER A 71 10.66 12.19 3.65
N LEU A 72 11.03 12.83 2.53
CA LEU A 72 11.96 13.96 2.50
C LEU A 72 11.29 15.28 2.93
N ILE A 73 9.98 15.45 2.64
CA ILE A 73 9.22 16.63 3.06
C ILE A 73 8.95 16.62 4.58
N PHE A 74 8.75 15.45 5.17
CA PHE A 74 8.30 15.33 6.56
C PHE A 74 9.23 15.98 7.62
N PRO A 75 10.56 15.79 7.59
CA PRO A 75 11.49 16.48 8.48
C PRO A 75 11.44 18.00 8.35
N PHE A 76 11.20 18.50 7.13
CA PHE A 76 11.11 19.94 6.87
C PHE A 76 9.96 20.58 7.64
N ILE A 77 8.77 19.98 7.58
CA ILE A 77 7.57 20.44 8.30
C ILE A 77 7.83 20.53 9.82
N ILE A 78 8.53 19.55 10.37
CA ILE A 78 8.80 19.47 11.82
C ILE A 78 9.90 20.47 12.24
N SER A 79 10.84 20.78 11.34
CA SER A 79 12.01 21.62 11.63
C SER A 79 11.74 23.13 11.65
N ASN A 80 10.60 23.57 11.12
CA ASN A 80 10.23 25.00 10.99
C ASN A 80 10.16 25.79 12.30
N ASN A 81 10.22 25.13 13.46
CA ASN A 81 10.22 25.80 14.75
C ASN A 81 11.59 26.35 15.20
N LYS A 82 12.70 26.04 14.51
CA LYS A 82 14.06 26.36 15.01
C LYS A 82 15.03 27.01 14.02
N ILE A 83 14.70 27.03 12.74
CA ILE A 83 15.62 27.49 11.68
C ILE A 83 15.03 28.76 11.09
N GLU A 84 15.89 29.77 10.87
CA GLU A 84 15.50 31.04 10.27
C GLU A 84 14.74 30.80 8.95
N LEU A 85 13.53 31.35 8.86
CA LEU A 85 12.61 31.26 7.72
C LEU A 85 13.24 31.59 6.35
N ILE A 86 14.39 32.26 6.35
CA ILE A 86 15.07 32.83 5.19
C ILE A 86 15.76 31.77 4.32
N TYR A 87 16.30 30.69 4.91
CA TYR A 87 17.03 29.66 4.16
C TYR A 87 16.22 28.40 3.85
N LEU A 88 15.24 28.07 4.69
CA LEU A 88 14.40 26.88 4.51
C LEU A 88 13.39 27.04 3.36
N ASN A 89 12.85 28.23 3.15
CA ASN A 89 11.72 28.43 2.23
C ASN A 89 12.06 28.24 0.72
N PRO A 90 13.18 28.74 0.16
CA PRO A 90 13.41 28.66 -1.28
C PRO A 90 13.78 27.25 -1.76
N LEU A 91 14.54 26.47 -0.98
CA LEU A 91 14.93 25.11 -1.36
C LEU A 91 13.72 24.17 -1.40
N MET A 92 12.85 24.28 -0.39
CA MET A 92 11.58 23.53 -0.35
C MET A 92 10.67 23.93 -1.51
N LEU A 93 10.58 25.22 -1.83
CA LEU A 93 9.76 25.69 -2.94
C LEU A 93 10.27 25.15 -4.30
N ILE A 94 11.59 25.12 -4.51
CA ILE A 94 12.20 24.50 -5.70
C ILE A 94 11.90 23.00 -5.75
N PHE A 95 12.02 22.30 -4.62
CA PHE A 95 11.74 20.86 -4.54
C PHE A 95 10.27 20.56 -4.88
N ILE A 96 9.30 21.28 -4.30
CA ILE A 96 7.87 21.13 -4.64
C ILE A 96 7.62 21.38 -6.13
N ILE A 97 8.25 22.41 -6.72
CA ILE A 97 8.13 22.67 -8.17
C ILE A 97 8.68 21.49 -8.98
N CYS A 98 9.78 20.88 -8.54
CA CYS A 98 10.35 19.70 -9.18
C CYS A 98 9.37 18.52 -9.14
N LEU A 99 8.73 18.27 -7.98
CA LEU A 99 7.70 17.23 -7.83
C LEU A 99 6.51 17.44 -8.76
N ILE A 100 5.98 18.67 -8.80
CA ILE A 100 4.84 19.01 -9.67
C ILE A 100 5.20 18.81 -11.14
N LYS A 101 6.42 19.18 -11.55
CA LYS A 101 6.90 18.95 -12.92
C LYS A 101 7.07 17.46 -13.23
N GLY A 102 7.59 16.67 -12.30
CA GLY A 102 7.70 15.21 -12.45
C GLY A 102 6.34 14.56 -12.69
N LEU A 103 5.38 14.85 -11.82
CA LEU A 103 3.97 14.44 -11.96
C LEU A 103 3.37 14.83 -13.30
N TYR A 104 3.62 16.06 -13.75
CA TYR A 104 3.11 16.55 -15.01
C TYR A 104 3.66 15.75 -16.20
N ILE A 105 4.95 15.42 -16.21
CA ILE A 105 5.57 14.61 -17.26
C ILE A 105 4.99 13.19 -17.26
N GLU A 106 4.83 12.57 -16.11
CA GLU A 106 4.23 11.23 -15.98
C GLU A 106 2.80 11.20 -16.49
N TRP A 107 2.03 12.25 -16.20
CA TRP A 107 0.67 12.39 -16.68
C TRP A 107 0.61 12.55 -18.21
N MET A 108 1.46 13.39 -18.79
CA MET A 108 1.53 13.55 -20.25
C MET A 108 1.97 12.26 -20.98
N ASN A 109 2.72 11.39 -20.31
CA ASN A 109 3.14 10.09 -20.85
C ASN A 109 2.08 8.98 -20.69
N ASN A 110 0.88 9.31 -20.21
CA ASN A 110 -0.20 8.37 -19.93
C ASN A 110 0.21 7.21 -19.01
N ALA A 111 1.25 7.37 -18.19
CA ALA A 111 1.73 6.34 -17.27
C ALA A 111 0.70 6.03 -16.16
N LEU A 112 -0.22 6.97 -15.93
CA LEU A 112 -1.30 6.90 -14.95
C LEU A 112 -2.63 6.41 -15.55
N GLU A 113 -2.72 6.30 -16.89
CA GLU A 113 -3.95 5.86 -17.54
C GLU A 113 -4.10 4.35 -17.44
N TRP A 114 -5.29 3.94 -17.05
CA TRP A 114 -5.68 2.55 -17.12
C TRP A 114 -6.06 2.23 -18.55
N ILE A 115 -5.53 1.14 -19.07
CA ILE A 115 -6.00 0.57 -20.33
C ILE A 115 -7.43 0.09 -20.06
N ASN A 116 -8.41 0.83 -20.56
CA ASN A 116 -9.77 0.32 -20.69
C ASN A 116 -9.69 -0.76 -21.78
N LEU A 117 -9.78 -2.01 -21.34
CA LEU A 117 -9.95 -3.18 -22.20
C LEU A 117 -11.24 -3.09 -23.01
#